data_AF-A0A1X0CYK6-F1
#
_entry.id   AF-A0A1X0CYK6-F1
#
_cell.length_a   1.000
_cell.length_b   1.000
_cell.length_c   1.000
_cell.angle_alpha   90.00
_cell.angle_beta   90.00
_cell.angle_gamma   90.00
#
_symmetry.space_group_name_H-M   'P 1'
#
loop_
_entity.id
_entity.type
_entity.pdbx_description
1 polymer ?
#
loop_
_entity_poly.entity_id
_entity_poly.type
_entity_poly.pdbx_seq_one_letter_code
_entity_poly.pdbx_strand_id
1 'polypeptide(L)'
;MPDSPQVCFAELVAFVTGVLGVNPTVPVPAAGTAAWCALDDADPAKAQAVLLAGLHWGLHLDLLQLARAEASREIACAAPWARWATEKHRGRGTAYIPREKVS
;
A
#
# COMPACT_ATOMS: atom_id res chain seq x y z
N MET A 1 17.56 -5.84 4.93
CA MET A 1 16.12 -6.02 4.66
C MET A 1 15.62 -4.68 4.14
N PRO A 2 14.87 -4.59 3.04
CA PRO A 2 14.28 -3.30 2.66
C PRO A 2 13.30 -2.85 3.75
N ASP A 3 13.08 -1.54 3.83
CA ASP A 3 12.16 -0.94 4.79
C ASP A 3 10.72 -1.43 4.63
N SER A 4 9.89 -1.20 5.66
CA SER A 4 8.47 -1.51 5.61
C SER A 4 7.81 -0.80 4.42
N PRO A 5 7.00 -1.50 3.59
CA PRO A 5 6.28 -0.89 2.48
C PRO A 5 5.02 -0.11 2.94
N GLN A 6 4.87 0.16 4.24
CA GLN A 6 3.70 0.83 4.79
C GLN A 6 3.60 2.27 4.31
N VAL A 7 2.41 2.70 3.92
CA VAL A 7 2.12 4.08 3.50
C VAL A 7 1.08 4.65 4.43
N CYS A 8 1.21 5.92 4.81
CA CYS A 8 0.19 6.64 5.57
C CYS A 8 -0.35 7.78 4.71
N PHE A 9 -1.54 7.60 4.14
CA PHE A 9 -2.13 8.61 3.26
C PHE A 9 -2.40 9.94 3.99
N ALA A 10 -2.85 9.89 5.25
CA ALA A 10 -3.15 11.09 6.03
C ALA A 10 -1.90 11.99 6.22
N GLU A 11 -0.74 11.41 6.48
CA GLU A 11 0.53 12.15 6.60
C GLU A 11 0.96 12.78 5.27
N LEU A 12 0.74 12.08 4.14
CA LEU A 12 1.01 12.64 2.82
C LEU A 12 0.13 13.87 2.55
N VAL A 13 -1.16 13.80 2.88
CA VAL A 13 -2.08 14.93 2.74
C VAL A 13 -1.67 16.08 3.66
N ALA A 14 -1.32 15.80 4.92
CA ALA A 14 -0.86 16.81 5.86
C ALA A 14 0.41 17.51 5.36
N PHE A 15 1.36 16.76 4.80
CA PHE A 15 2.58 17.31 4.21
C PHE A 15 2.28 18.18 2.98
N VAL A 16 1.49 17.69 2.03
CA VAL A 16 1.18 18.43 0.79
C VAL A 16 0.40 19.72 1.09
N THR A 17 -0.55 19.68 2.02
CA THR A 17 -1.34 20.86 2.37
C THR A 17 -0.60 21.83 3.29
N GLY A 18 0.03 21.33 4.36
CA GLY A 18 0.66 22.14 5.39
C GLY A 18 2.07 22.62 5.03
N VAL A 19 2.87 21.79 4.36
CA VAL A 19 4.27 22.10 4.04
C VAL A 19 4.40 22.66 2.63
N LEU A 20 3.76 22.03 1.64
CA LEU A 20 3.83 22.48 0.25
C LEU A 20 2.80 23.55 -0.09
N GLY A 21 1.82 23.83 0.79
CA GLY A 21 0.79 24.83 0.56
C GLY A 21 -0.17 24.50 -0.59
N VAL A 22 -0.20 23.24 -1.04
CA VAL A 22 -1.03 22.82 -2.16
C VAL A 22 -2.40 22.40 -1.64
N ASN A 23 -3.45 23.02 -2.16
CA ASN A 23 -4.82 22.64 -1.84
C ASN A 23 -5.30 21.52 -2.80
N PRO A 24 -5.44 20.27 -2.33
CA PRO A 24 -5.79 19.15 -3.20
C PRO A 24 -7.25 19.18 -3.68
N THR A 25 -8.07 20.08 -3.13
CA THR A 25 -9.49 20.25 -3.53
C THR A 25 -9.67 21.18 -4.72
N VAL A 26 -8.64 21.93 -5.10
CA VAL A 26 -8.69 22.81 -6.27
C VAL A 26 -8.60 21.95 -7.54
N PRO A 27 -9.59 22.00 -8.44
CA PRO A 27 -9.56 21.23 -9.67
C PRO A 27 -8.42 21.69 -10.58
N VAL A 28 -7.61 20.74 -11.02
CA VAL A 28 -6.57 20.94 -12.05
C VAL A 28 -6.67 19.80 -13.06
N PRO A 29 -6.21 19.98 -14.31
CA PRO A 29 -6.09 18.89 -15.27
C PRO A 29 -5.25 17.75 -14.70
N ALA A 30 -5.70 16.50 -14.87
CA ALA A 30 -4.93 15.35 -14.39
C ALA A 30 -3.55 15.28 -15.07
N ALA A 31 -2.52 14.96 -14.29
CA ALA A 31 -1.14 14.92 -14.77
C ALA A 31 -1.00 14.01 -15.99
N GLY A 32 -0.31 14.48 -17.02
CA GLY A 32 -0.08 13.75 -18.27
C GLY A 32 -1.25 13.74 -19.27
N THR A 33 -2.41 14.32 -18.94
CA THR A 33 -3.49 14.50 -19.93
C THR A 33 -3.14 15.56 -20.97
N ALA A 34 -3.81 15.56 -22.13
CA ALA A 34 -3.60 16.59 -23.16
C ALA A 34 -3.84 18.03 -22.62
N ALA A 35 -4.84 18.20 -21.76
CA ALA A 35 -5.11 19.49 -21.11
C ALA A 35 -3.96 19.91 -20.16
N TRP A 36 -3.35 18.96 -19.45
CA TRP A 36 -2.16 19.22 -18.63
C TRP A 36 -0.92 19.53 -19.48
N CYS A 37 -0.72 18.80 -20.58
CA CYS A 37 0.39 19.05 -21.52
C CYS A 37 0.30 20.42 -22.18
N ALA A 38 -0.92 20.95 -22.36
CA ALA A 38 -1.16 22.28 -22.92
C ALA A 38 -0.90 23.43 -21.92
N LEU A 39 -0.72 23.14 -20.62
CA LEU A 39 -0.36 24.14 -19.62
C LEU A 39 1.09 24.60 -19.82
N ASP A 40 1.35 25.88 -19.52
CA ASP A 40 2.71 26.41 -19.45
C ASP A 40 3.51 25.70 -18.35
N ASP A 41 4.81 25.49 -18.56
CA ASP A 41 5.67 24.81 -17.58
C ASP A 41 5.80 25.58 -16.26
N ALA A 42 5.57 26.90 -16.27
CA ALA A 42 5.54 27.74 -15.07
C ALA A 42 4.15 27.84 -14.43
N ASP A 43 3.11 27.25 -15.02
CA ASP A 43 1.78 27.23 -14.42
C ASP A 43 1.79 26.37 -13.14
N PRO A 44 1.45 26.92 -11.95
CA PRO A 44 1.44 26.18 -10.71
C PRO A 44 0.47 24.98 -10.74
N ALA A 45 -0.59 25.02 -11.55
CA ALA A 45 -1.51 23.90 -11.74
C ALA A 45 -0.79 22.66 -12.30
N LYS A 46 0.28 22.85 -13.06
CA LYS A 46 1.06 21.75 -13.66
C LYS A 46 1.78 20.92 -12.59
N ALA A 47 2.45 21.60 -11.65
CA ALA A 47 3.10 20.96 -10.51
C ALA A 47 2.09 20.37 -9.52
N GLN A 48 0.99 21.09 -9.25
CA GLN A 48 -0.09 20.61 -8.39
C GLN A 48 -0.69 19.30 -8.91
N ALA A 49 -0.92 19.17 -10.22
CA ALA A 49 -1.45 17.94 -10.81
C ALA A 49 -0.54 16.73 -10.56
N VAL A 50 0.79 16.91 -10.60
CA VAL A 50 1.75 15.84 -10.31
C VAL A 50 1.70 15.43 -8.84
N LEU A 51 1.62 16.39 -7.92
CA LEU A 51 1.47 16.12 -6.49
C LEU A 51 0.16 15.38 -6.19
N LEU A 52 -0.94 15.78 -6.84
CA LEU A 52 -2.23 15.09 -6.74
C LEU A 52 -2.17 13.65 -7.25
N ALA A 53 -1.46 13.39 -8.36
CA ALA A 53 -1.24 12.03 -8.85
C ALA A 53 -0.45 11.18 -7.82
N GLY A 54 0.56 11.77 -7.18
CA GLY A 54 1.29 11.14 -6.07
C GLY A 54 0.39 10.84 -4.86
N LEU A 55 -0.46 11.78 -4.45
CA LEU A 55 -1.45 11.58 -3.38
C LEU A 55 -2.42 10.45 -3.71
N HIS A 56 -2.93 10.41 -4.94
CA HIS A 56 -3.82 9.35 -5.40
C HIS A 56 -3.15 7.96 -5.32
N TRP A 57 -1.87 7.87 -5.72
CA TRP A 57 -1.11 6.63 -5.55
C TRP A 57 -0.89 6.26 -4.08
N GLY A 58 -0.58 7.24 -3.22
CA GLY A 58 -0.47 7.03 -1.78
C GLY A 58 -1.76 6.49 -1.16
N LEU A 59 -2.92 7.06 -1.54
CA LEU A 59 -4.24 6.57 -1.16
C LEU A 59 -4.47 5.13 -1.63
N HIS A 60 -4.11 4.83 -2.88
CA HIS A 60 -4.25 3.49 -3.43
C HIS A 60 -3.47 2.45 -2.60
N LEU A 61 -2.23 2.76 -2.22
CA LEU A 61 -1.41 1.86 -1.41
C LEU A 61 -1.97 1.66 0.01
N ASP A 62 -2.44 2.73 0.66
CA ASP A 62 -3.07 2.67 1.98
C ASP A 62 -4.34 1.79 1.95
N LEU A 63 -5.18 1.94 0.92
CA LEU A 63 -6.36 1.09 0.72
C LEU A 63 -6.02 -0.37 0.42
N LEU A 64 -4.97 -0.63 -0.37
CA LEU A 64 -4.48 -2.00 -0.59
C LEU A 64 -4.00 -2.65 0.71
N GLN A 65 -3.37 -1.88 1.61
CA GLN A 65 -2.93 -2.37 2.92
C GLN A 65 -4.12 -2.74 3.80
N LEU A 66 -5.16 -1.89 3.83
CA LEU A 66 -6.41 -2.18 4.51
C LEU A 66 -7.06 -3.47 3.98
N ALA A 67 -7.19 -3.60 2.65
CA ALA A 67 -7.76 -4.78 2.02
C ALA A 67 -6.96 -6.06 2.33
N ARG A 68 -5.62 -5.98 2.34
CA ARG A 68 -4.76 -7.11 2.69
C ARG A 68 -4.91 -7.51 4.16
N ALA A 69 -5.00 -6.54 5.06
CA ALA A 69 -5.20 -6.79 6.48
C ALA A 69 -6.55 -7.49 6.71
N GLU A 70 -7.60 -7.03 6.04
CA GLU A 70 -8.93 -7.61 6.11
C GLU A 70 -8.96 -9.05 5.58
N ALA A 71 -8.40 -9.30 4.39
CA ALA A 71 -8.29 -10.64 3.83
C ALA A 71 -7.47 -11.58 4.75
N SER A 72 -6.39 -11.08 5.37
CA SER A 72 -5.59 -11.85 6.32
C SER A 72 -6.40 -12.23 7.55
N ARG A 73 -7.23 -11.31 8.04
CA ARG A 73 -8.14 -11.52 9.17
C ARG A 73 -9.23 -12.54 8.83
N GLU A 74 -9.87 -12.43 7.67
CA GLU A 74 -10.87 -13.39 7.19
C GLU A 74 -10.29 -14.79 7.10
N ILE A 75 -9.11 -14.95 6.49
CA ILE A 75 -8.42 -16.23 6.42
C ILE A 75 -8.17 -16.76 7.82
N ALA A 76 -7.59 -15.95 8.73
CA ALA A 76 -7.30 -16.37 10.10
C ALA A 76 -8.56 -16.83 10.86
N CYS A 77 -9.72 -16.25 10.59
CA CYS A 77 -11.00 -16.61 11.19
C CYS A 77 -11.75 -17.75 10.46
N ALA A 78 -11.40 -18.07 9.22
CA ALA A 78 -12.16 -19.02 8.39
C ALA A 78 -12.12 -20.48 8.90
N ALA A 79 -11.12 -20.84 9.70
CA ALA A 79 -10.99 -22.19 10.25
C ALA A 79 -10.19 -22.16 11.56
N PRO A 80 -10.32 -23.20 12.42
CA PRO A 80 -9.48 -23.35 13.61
C PRO A 80 -8.08 -23.83 13.21
N TRP A 81 -7.28 -22.97 12.57
CA TRP A 81 -5.97 -23.30 12.00
C TRP A 81 -5.02 -23.92 13.02
N ALA A 82 -5.06 -23.47 14.28
CA ALA A 82 -4.27 -24.03 15.37
C ALA A 82 -4.61 -25.51 15.65
N ARG A 83 -5.91 -25.86 15.60
CA ARG A 83 -6.38 -27.24 15.74
C ARG A 83 -5.94 -28.08 14.55
N TRP A 84 -6.13 -27.58 13.33
CA TRP A 84 -5.69 -28.25 12.11
C TRP A 84 -4.18 -28.54 12.13
N ALA A 85 -3.36 -27.56 12.52
CA ALA A 85 -1.92 -27.72 12.64
C ALA A 85 -1.57 -28.79 13.68
N THR A 86 -2.23 -28.77 14.85
CA THR A 86 -2.03 -29.77 15.91
C THR A 86 -2.38 -31.18 15.43
N GLU A 87 -3.51 -31.36 14.75
CA GLU A 87 -3.92 -32.66 14.20
C GLU A 87 -2.92 -33.16 13.14
N LYS A 88 -2.44 -32.29 12.23
CA LYS A 88 -1.42 -32.64 11.24
C LYS A 88 -0.07 -33.00 11.86
N HIS A 89 0.35 -32.28 12.91
CA HIS A 89 1.59 -32.61 13.63
C HIS A 89 1.48 -33.94 14.38
N ARG A 90 0.36 -34.22 15.04
CA ARG A 90 0.11 -35.49 15.74
C ARG A 90 0.01 -36.69 14.79
N GLY A 91 -0.56 -36.49 13.59
CA GLY A 91 -0.71 -37.53 12.57
C GLY A 91 0.53 -37.83 11.74
N ARG A 92 1.64 -37.09 11.94
CA ARG A 92 2.85 -37.21 11.11
C ARG A 92 3.74 -38.41 11.46
N GLY A 93 3.45 -39.11 12.57
CA GLY A 93 4.28 -40.21 13.07
C GLY A 93 5.73 -39.78 13.32
N THR A 94 6.67 -40.72 13.34
CA THR A 94 8.11 -40.46 13.52
C THR A 94 8.82 -40.02 12.23
N ALA A 95 8.08 -39.73 11.16
CA ALA A 95 8.61 -39.34 9.86
C ALA A 95 9.21 -37.93 9.90
N TYR A 96 10.38 -37.83 10.50
CA TYR A 96 11.24 -36.66 10.48
C TYR A 96 12.19 -36.76 9.29
N ILE A 97 12.09 -35.81 8.36
CA ILE A 97 13.06 -35.64 7.27
C ILE A 97 14.09 -34.61 7.75
N PRO A 98 15.35 -35.00 7.97
CA PRO A 98 16.41 -34.07 8.37
C PRO A 98 16.55 -32.96 7.34
N ARG A 99 16.68 -31.71 7.79
CA ARG A 99 17.00 -30.59 6.89
C ARG A 99 18.51 -30.61 6.64
N GLU A 100 18.90 -30.82 5.38
CA GLU A 100 20.28 -30.69 4.95
C GLU A 100 20.70 -29.21 5.06
N LYS A 101 21.73 -28.93 5.85
CA LYS A 101 22.34 -27.60 5.87
C LYS A 101 23.26 -27.53 4.67
N VAL A 102 22.88 -26.73 3.67
CA VAL A 102 23.80 -26.34 2.61
C VAL A 102 24.86 -25.44 3.26
N SER A 103 26.10 -25.93 3.29
CA SER A 103 27.30 -25.20 3.72
C SER A 103 27.92 -24.43 2.57
#